data_AF-A0A1V2TG82-F1
#
_entry.id   AF-A0A1V2TG82-F1
#
_cell.length_a   1.000
_cell.length_b   1.000
_cell.length_c   1.000
_cell.angle_alpha   90.00
_cell.angle_beta   90.00
_cell.angle_gamma   90.00
#
_symmetry.space_group_name_H-M   'P 1'
#
loop_
_entity.id
_entity.type
_entity.pdbx_description
1 polymer ?
#
loop_
_entity_poly.entity_id
_entity_poly.type
_entity_poly.pdbx_seq_one_letter_code
_entity_poly.pdbx_strand_id
1 'polypeptide(L)'
;MHTIVVIEDLHVAVMVRNRRLVRHFAGVGMGELRRQLEYKADWHGARIQVAGRWYPSSTTCSACGVVKAELLLSERIFTCDGCGLRIDRDLDSARNLAALAEGRPPRVAGRRRHRKASTQDTLSRVS
;
A
#
# COMPACT_ATOMS: atom_id res chain seq x y z
N MET A 1 -13.68 -18.51 -15.43
CA MET A 1 -13.30 -17.63 -14.31
C MET A 1 -11.94 -17.05 -14.68
N HIS A 2 -11.81 -15.74 -14.88
CA HIS A 2 -10.55 -15.13 -15.32
C HIS A 2 -9.70 -14.74 -14.10
N THR A 3 -8.42 -15.08 -14.12
CA THR A 3 -7.45 -14.56 -13.14
C THR A 3 -7.31 -13.06 -13.32
N ILE A 4 -7.42 -12.28 -12.24
CA ILE A 4 -7.20 -10.83 -12.26
C ILE A 4 -5.87 -10.54 -11.56
N VAL A 5 -5.01 -9.79 -12.22
CA VAL A 5 -3.76 -9.28 -11.65
C VAL A 5 -3.87 -7.77 -11.51
N VAL A 6 -3.70 -7.27 -10.29
CA VAL A 6 -3.80 -5.83 -10.01
C VAL A 6 -2.40 -5.25 -9.91
N ILE A 7 -2.16 -4.16 -10.64
CA ILE A 7 -0.89 -3.41 -10.61
C ILE A 7 -1.16 -1.96 -10.24
N GLU A 8 -0.17 -1.30 -9.63
CA GLU A 8 -0.25 0.14 -9.36
C GLU A 8 -0.07 0.97 -10.64
N ASP A 9 -0.75 2.10 -10.71
CA ASP A 9 -0.45 3.16 -11.69
C ASP A 9 0.83 3.89 -11.29
N LEU A 10 1.99 3.26 -11.52
CA LEU A 10 3.30 3.85 -11.27
C LEU A 10 3.54 4.98 -12.26
N HIS A 11 3.70 6.21 -11.75
CA HIS A 11 3.98 7.37 -12.58
C HIS A 11 5.45 7.38 -13.03
N VAL A 12 5.78 6.53 -14.00
CA VAL A 12 7.15 6.26 -14.49
C VAL A 12 7.88 7.56 -14.84
N ALA A 13 7.21 8.50 -15.50
CA ALA A 13 7.77 9.81 -15.85
C ALA A 13 8.23 10.62 -14.61
N VAL A 14 7.51 10.54 -13.48
CA VAL A 14 7.91 11.21 -12.23
C VAL A 14 9.03 10.45 -11.53
N MET A 15 8.99 9.11 -11.54
CA MET A 15 10.07 8.29 -10.97
C MET A 15 11.41 8.54 -11.69
N VAL A 16 11.38 8.71 -13.01
CA VAL A 16 12.55 9.02 -13.85
C VAL A 16 13.01 10.48 -13.71
N ARG A 17 12.17 11.40 -13.19
CA ARG A 17 12.60 12.77 -12.88
C ARG A 17 13.23 12.90 -11.49
N ASN A 18 12.92 12.00 -10.58
CA ASN A 18 13.48 12.02 -9.23
C ASN A 18 14.89 11.40 -9.22
N ARG A 19 15.92 12.26 -9.17
CA ARG A 19 17.34 11.84 -9.21
C ARG A 19 17.72 10.77 -8.15
N ARG A 20 17.02 10.71 -7.02
CA ARG A 20 17.25 9.69 -5.98
C ARG A 20 16.67 8.32 -6.37
N LEU A 21 15.55 8.30 -7.09
CA LEU A 21 14.86 7.08 -7.51
C LEU A 21 15.37 6.56 -8.86
N VAL A 22 15.80 7.45 -9.75
CA VAL A 22 16.32 7.13 -11.09
C VAL A 22 17.37 6.01 -11.07
N ARG A 23 18.33 6.03 -10.13
CA ARG A 23 19.37 5.00 -10.07
C ARG A 23 18.81 3.59 -9.84
N HIS A 24 17.68 3.48 -9.14
CA HIS A 24 17.05 2.19 -8.83
C HIS A 24 16.03 1.76 -9.90
N PHE A 25 15.48 2.69 -10.68
CA PHE A 25 14.40 2.40 -11.65
C PHE A 25 14.80 2.52 -13.13
N ALA A 26 15.85 3.28 -13.46
CA ALA A 26 16.23 3.55 -14.85
C ALA A 26 16.66 2.28 -15.61
N GLY A 27 17.24 1.30 -14.92
CA GLY A 27 17.60 0.01 -15.52
C GLY A 27 16.46 -1.01 -15.62
N VAL A 28 15.32 -0.76 -14.96
CA VAL A 28 14.24 -1.76 -14.81
C VAL A 28 13.17 -1.64 -15.89
N GLY A 29 13.11 -0.50 -16.60
CA GLY A 29 12.18 -0.31 -17.71
C GLY A 29 10.72 -0.52 -17.31
N MET A 30 10.21 0.20 -16.29
CA MET A 30 8.87 -0.03 -15.73
C MET A 30 7.73 0.03 -16.76
N GLY A 31 7.88 0.81 -17.83
CA GLY A 31 6.95 0.79 -18.96
C GLY A 31 6.98 -0.53 -19.75
N GLU A 32 8.17 -1.08 -19.97
CA GLU A 32 8.36 -2.39 -20.60
C GLU A 32 7.86 -3.52 -19.69
N LEU A 33 8.08 -3.43 -18.38
CA LEU A 33 7.52 -4.38 -17.41
C LEU A 33 5.98 -4.43 -17.52
N ARG A 34 5.32 -3.27 -17.56
CA ARG A 34 3.87 -3.20 -17.75
C ARG A 34 3.45 -3.84 -19.09
N ARG A 35 4.13 -3.51 -20.18
CA ARG A 35 3.85 -4.08 -21.50
C ARG A 35 3.96 -5.61 -21.50
N GLN A 36 5.00 -6.15 -20.87
CA GLN A 36 5.22 -7.59 -20.75
C GLN A 36 4.16 -8.27 -19.88
N LEU A 37 3.71 -7.61 -18.80
CA LEU A 37 2.62 -8.10 -17.96
C LEU A 37 1.31 -8.17 -18.73
N GLU A 38 0.96 -7.13 -19.49
CA GLU A 38 -0.24 -7.11 -20.33
C GLU A 38 -0.18 -8.20 -21.42
N TYR A 39 0.95 -8.30 -22.13
CA TYR A 39 1.18 -9.35 -23.13
C TYR A 39 1.03 -10.76 -22.56
N LYS A 40 1.67 -11.05 -21.41
CA LYS A 40 1.59 -12.37 -20.78
C LYS A 40 0.23 -12.64 -20.16
N ALA A 41 -0.43 -11.62 -19.61
CA ALA A 41 -1.78 -11.79 -19.06
C ALA A 41 -2.77 -12.20 -20.15
N ASP A 42 -2.73 -11.53 -21.31
CA ASP A 42 -3.54 -11.88 -22.47
C ASP A 42 -3.28 -13.32 -22.92
N TRP A 43 -2.00 -13.71 -23.01
CA TRP A 43 -1.61 -15.08 -23.38
C TRP A 43 -2.17 -16.16 -22.44
N HIS A 44 -2.37 -15.85 -21.16
CA HIS A 44 -2.91 -16.77 -20.16
C HIS A 44 -4.41 -16.56 -19.87
N GLY A 45 -5.09 -15.69 -20.62
CA GLY A 45 -6.51 -15.37 -20.38
C GLY A 45 -6.76 -14.66 -19.04
N ALA A 46 -5.75 -13.99 -18.51
CA ALA A 46 -5.83 -13.16 -17.30
C ALA A 46 -6.09 -11.69 -17.67
N ARG A 47 -6.69 -10.95 -16.73
CA ARG A 47 -6.97 -9.51 -16.90
C ARG A 47 -6.04 -8.69 -16.02
N ILE A 48 -5.35 -7.71 -16.61
CA ILE A 48 -4.67 -6.66 -15.86
C ILE A 48 -5.68 -5.62 -15.41
N GLN A 49 -5.70 -5.32 -14.12
CA GLN A 49 -6.45 -4.22 -13.53
C GLN A 49 -5.46 -3.21 -12.94
N VAL A 50 -5.54 -1.96 -13.37
CA VAL A 50 -4.69 -0.90 -12.84
C VAL A 50 -5.41 -0.26 -11.64
N ALA A 51 -4.78 -0.27 -10.48
CA ALA A 51 -5.27 0.44 -9.31
C ALA A 51 -5.22 1.96 -9.58
N GLY A 52 -6.26 2.68 -9.17
CA GLY A 52 -6.33 4.12 -9.38
C GLY A 52 -5.12 4.84 -8.81
N ARG A 53 -4.63 5.87 -9.51
CA ARG A 53 -3.41 6.62 -9.18
C ARG A 53 -3.31 7.13 -7.74
N TRP A 54 -4.45 7.45 -7.13
CA TRP A 54 -4.53 7.98 -5.77
C TRP A 54 -4.92 6.92 -4.74
N TYR A 55 -4.88 5.65 -5.11
CA TYR A 55 -5.16 4.54 -4.20
C TYR A 55 -4.01 4.42 -3.18
N PRO A 56 -4.27 4.56 -1.87
CA PRO A 56 -3.23 4.53 -0.84
C PRO A 56 -2.83 3.10 -0.46
N SER A 57 -2.47 2.26 -1.44
CA SER A 57 -2.11 0.84 -1.25
C SER A 57 -1.03 0.63 -0.19
N SER A 58 0.02 1.46 -0.19
CA SER A 58 1.20 1.31 0.67
C SER A 58 1.06 1.92 2.06
N THR A 59 0.00 2.72 2.30
CA THR A 59 -0.26 3.36 3.58
C THR A 59 -1.52 2.86 4.27
N THR A 60 -2.36 2.08 3.58
CA THR A 60 -3.58 1.48 4.14
C THR A 60 -3.27 0.16 4.81
N CYS A 61 -3.73 -0.07 6.04
CA CYS A 61 -3.58 -1.38 6.66
C CYS A 61 -4.51 -2.42 6.00
N SER A 62 -3.95 -3.51 5.50
CA SER A 62 -4.74 -4.58 4.86
C SER A 62 -5.72 -5.29 5.82
N ALA A 63 -5.45 -5.29 7.12
CA ALA A 63 -6.31 -5.94 8.11
C ALA A 63 -7.52 -5.09 8.52
N CYS A 64 -7.31 -3.80 8.85
CA CYS A 64 -8.34 -2.95 9.46
C CYS A 64 -8.71 -1.72 8.63
N GLY A 65 -7.96 -1.39 7.59
CA GLY A 65 -8.23 -0.25 6.72
C GLY A 65 -7.79 1.12 7.23
N VAL A 66 -7.08 1.20 8.37
CA VAL A 66 -6.52 2.48 8.82
C VAL A 66 -5.45 2.93 7.84
N VAL A 67 -5.55 4.18 7.38
CA VAL A 67 -4.58 4.80 6.47
C VAL A 67 -3.60 5.65 7.27
N LYS A 68 -2.31 5.36 7.14
CA LYS A 68 -1.24 6.19 7.69
C LYS A 68 -1.14 7.52 6.96
N ALA A 69 -0.89 8.58 7.72
CA ALA A 69 -0.68 9.91 7.16
C ALA A 69 0.66 10.02 6.44
N GLU A 70 1.71 9.43 7.02
CA GLU A 70 3.06 9.44 6.48
C GLU A 70 3.69 8.05 6.63
N LEU A 71 4.46 7.66 5.62
CA LEU A 71 5.29 6.46 5.61
C LEU A 71 6.48 6.74 4.70
N LEU A 72 7.68 6.64 5.23
CA LEU A 72 8.91 6.87 4.47
C LEU A 72 9.19 5.70 3.54
N LEU A 73 9.81 5.98 2.39
CA LEU A 73 10.18 4.94 1.43
C LEU A 73 11.14 3.90 2.04
N SER A 74 11.97 4.32 3.01
CA SER A 74 12.90 3.44 3.74
C SER A 74 12.22 2.53 4.77
N GLU A 75 10.98 2.81 5.17
CA GLU A 75 10.23 1.96 6.09
C GLU A 75 9.74 0.70 5.36
N ARG A 76 10.40 -0.43 5.62
CA ARG A 76 10.07 -1.73 5.01
C ARG A 76 9.05 -2.55 5.80
N ILE A 77 8.88 -2.24 7.08
CA ILE A 77 7.88 -2.89 7.94
C ILE A 77 6.72 -1.92 8.15
N PHE A 78 5.53 -2.30 7.69
CA PHE A 78 4.29 -1.62 8.00
C PHE A 78 3.84 -2.00 9.41
N THR A 79 3.69 -1.01 10.30
CA THR A 79 3.09 -1.18 11.64
C THR A 79 1.82 -0.37 11.72
N CYS A 80 0.66 -0.99 11.92
CA CYS A 80 -0.63 -0.31 11.95
C CYS A 80 -0.93 0.33 13.31
N ASP A 81 -1.22 1.63 13.32
CA ASP A 81 -1.57 2.36 14.55
C ASP A 81 -3.00 2.08 15.05
N GLY A 82 -3.83 1.42 14.23
CA GLY A 82 -5.22 1.08 14.56
C GLY A 82 -5.42 -0.32 15.15
N CYS A 83 -4.74 -1.33 14.62
CA CYS A 83 -4.91 -2.73 15.03
C CYS A 83 -3.60 -3.43 15.45
N GLY A 84 -2.45 -2.76 15.38
CA GLY A 84 -1.16 -3.33 15.76
C GLY A 84 -0.55 -4.31 14.75
N LEU A 85 -1.18 -4.54 13.59
CA LEU A 85 -0.61 -5.37 12.52
C LEU A 85 0.83 -4.92 12.21
N ARG A 86 1.77 -5.86 12.18
CA ARG A 86 3.17 -5.61 11.84
C ARG A 86 3.64 -6.60 10.79
N ILE A 87 3.89 -6.13 9.57
CA ILE A 87 4.15 -6.97 8.39
C ILE A 87 5.09 -6.25 7.40
N ASP A 88 5.70 -6.98 6.47
CA ASP A 88 6.38 -6.35 5.33
C ASP A 88 5.42 -5.42 4.56
N ARG A 89 5.88 -4.21 4.25
CA ARG A 89 5.07 -3.16 3.61
C ARG A 89 4.63 -3.56 2.20
N ASP A 90 5.48 -4.24 1.45
CA ASP A 90 5.15 -4.63 0.07
C ASP A 90 4.11 -5.77 0.11
N LEU A 91 4.17 -6.67 1.10
CA LEU A 91 3.12 -7.67 1.36
C LEU A 91 1.79 -7.04 1.80
N ASP A 92 1.80 -6.01 2.65
CA ASP A 92 0.58 -5.27 3.00
C ASP A 92 -0.05 -4.61 1.78
N SER A 93 0.79 -3.95 0.96
CA SER A 93 0.39 -3.32 -0.30
C SER A 93 -0.20 -4.34 -1.28
N ALA A 94 0.42 -5.51 -1.42
CA ALA A 94 -0.08 -6.59 -2.28
C ALA A 94 -1.47 -7.08 -1.86
N ARG A 95 -1.72 -7.21 -0.55
CA ARG A 95 -3.05 -7.57 -0.03
C ARG A 95 -4.09 -6.49 -0.33
N ASN A 96 -3.71 -5.22 -0.21
CA ASN A 96 -4.58 -4.11 -0.57
C ASN A 96 -4.91 -4.08 -2.07
N LEU A 97 -3.96 -4.41 -2.93
CA LEU A 97 -4.19 -4.52 -4.38
C LEU A 97 -5.07 -5.73 -4.72
N ALA A 98 -4.81 -6.89 -4.11
CA ALA A 98 -5.62 -8.10 -4.31
C ALA A 98 -7.10 -7.88 -3.94
N ALA A 99 -7.37 -7.11 -2.88
CA ALA A 99 -8.75 -6.76 -2.50
C ALA A 99 -9.51 -6.02 -3.63
N LEU A 100 -8.83 -5.25 -4.49
CA LEU A 100 -9.47 -4.59 -5.63
C LEU A 100 -9.91 -5.58 -6.73
N ALA A 101 -9.22 -6.72 -6.86
CA ALA A 101 -9.62 -7.78 -7.78
C ALA A 101 -10.92 -8.46 -7.34
N GLU A 102 -11.14 -8.55 -6.02
CA GLU A 102 -12.35 -9.09 -5.41
C GLU A 102 -13.55 -8.12 -5.46
N GLY A 103 -13.38 -6.94 -6.07
CA GLY A 103 -14.39 -5.88 -6.07
C GLY A 103 -14.60 -5.24 -4.70
N ARG A 104 -13.71 -5.49 -3.74
CA ARG A 104 -13.80 -4.91 -2.41
C ARG A 104 -13.34 -3.45 -2.47
N PRO A 105 -14.16 -2.49 -2.02
CA PRO A 105 -13.72 -1.12 -1.96
C PRO A 105 -12.57 -0.97 -0.95
N PRO A 106 -11.72 0.07 -1.12
CA PRO A 106 -10.72 0.44 -0.13
C PRO A 106 -11.35 0.47 1.27
N ARG A 107 -10.85 -0.36 2.19
CA ARG A 107 -11.20 -0.19 3.60
C ARG A 107 -10.48 1.07 4.04
N VAL A 108 -11.12 2.23 3.96
CA VAL A 108 -10.57 3.48 4.49
C VAL A 108 -11.30 3.75 5.78
N ALA A 109 -10.75 3.25 6.88
CA ALA A 109 -11.19 3.69 8.19
C ALA A 109 -10.78 5.16 8.33
N GLY A 110 -11.76 6.07 8.37
CA GLY A 110 -11.51 7.50 8.59
C GLY A 110 -10.58 7.71 9.78
N ARG A 111 -9.65 8.68 9.67
CA ARG A 111 -8.60 8.96 10.67
C ARG A 111 -9.17 8.91 12.08
N ARG A 112 -8.94 7.80 12.82
CA ARG A 112 -9.18 7.80 14.26
C ARG A 112 -8.16 8.75 14.86
N ARG A 113 -8.62 9.90 15.36
CA ARG A 113 -7.80 10.77 16.22
C ARG A 113 -7.27 9.87 17.35
N HIS A 114 -5.95 9.67 17.41
CA HIS A 114 -5.32 9.10 18.59
C HIS A 114 -5.66 10.01 19.77
N ARG A 115 -6.57 9.59 20.65
CA ARG A 115 -6.59 10.11 22.02
C ARG A 115 -5.27 9.63 22.63
N LYS A 116 -4.35 10.57 22.88
CA LYS A 116 -3.21 10.30 23.76
C LYS A 116 -3.78 9.79 25.08
N ALA A 117 -3.34 8.63 25.54
CA ALA A 117 -3.59 8.20 26.91
C ALA A 117 -2.93 9.24 27.82
N SER A 118 -3.74 9.99 28.56
CA SER A 118 -3.26 10.90 29.59
C SER A 118 -2.73 10.07 30.75
N THR A 119 -1.42 10.10 30.93
CA THR A 119 -0.73 9.62 32.12
C THR A 119 -1.12 10.53 33.29
N GLN A 120 -2.23 10.23 33.96
CA GLN A 120 -2.63 10.85 35.22
C GLN A 120 -3.79 10.03 35.80
N ASP A 121 -3.47 8.94 36.50
CA ASP A 121 -4.18 8.59 37.72
C ASP A 121 -3.44 7.55 38.55
N THR A 122 -3.63 7.58 39.87
CA THR A 122 -3.10 6.70 40.92
C THR A 122 -1.71 7.01 41.52
N LEU A 123 -1.55 8.27 41.96
CA LEU A 123 -0.91 8.54 43.25
C LEU A 123 -1.98 9.05 44.23
N SER A 124 -2.67 8.12 44.88
CA SER A 124 -3.50 8.38 46.07
C SER A 124 -4.00 7.04 46.63
N ARG A 125 -3.21 6.45 47.53
CA ARG A 125 -3.64 5.56 48.64
C ARG A 125 -2.42 5.15 49.48
N VAL A 126 -1.85 6.13 50.17
CA VAL A 126 -1.24 5.92 51.49
C VAL A 126 -1.89 6.92 52.42
N SER A 127 -2.91 6.46 53.12
CA SER A 127 -3.43 6.99 54.38
C SER A 127 -4.26 5.86 54.98
#